data_AF-A0A7T5RV26-F1
#
_entry.id   AF-A0A7T5RV26-F1
#
_cell.length_a   1.000
_cell.length_b   1.000
_cell.length_c   1.000
_cell.angle_alpha   90.00
_cell.angle_beta   90.00
_cell.angle_gamma   90.00
#
_symmetry.space_group_name_H-M   'P 1'
#
loop_
_entity.id
_entity.type
_entity.pdbx_description
1 polymer ?
#
loop_
_entity_poly.entity_id
_entity_poly.type
_entity_poly.pdbx_seq_one_letter_code
_entity_poly.pdbx_strand_id
1 'polypeptide(L)'
;MSEELISAYDIRGTEQEGLTLECAWNVGKALADWLPTDGDVAVMYVPAGGDTARAVIEGLRLQGRNVVDGGTGDGEAAKSYILSAGLSGAAVVGFDEKDHVTVIELYQDEGHRIEMESGLKQIRELVQAGNFVPAAAKGELTQLA
;
A
#
# COMPACT_ATOMS: atom_id res chain seq x y z
N MET A 1 3.67 7.35 -12.25
CA MET A 1 4.30 7.85 -11.01
C MET A 1 5.68 8.37 -11.35
N SER A 2 6.03 9.56 -10.86
CA SER A 2 7.34 10.18 -11.11
C SER A 2 8.42 9.57 -10.20
N GLU A 3 9.71 9.78 -10.51
CA GLU A 3 10.80 9.22 -9.70
C GLU A 3 10.94 9.92 -8.34
N GLU A 4 10.54 11.18 -8.25
CA GLU A 4 10.65 12.00 -7.03
C GLU A 4 9.73 11.51 -5.91
N LEU A 5 8.71 10.72 -6.24
CA LEU A 5 7.76 10.17 -5.27
C LEU A 5 8.29 8.94 -4.53
N ILE A 6 9.46 8.41 -4.88
CA ILE A 6 10.02 7.22 -4.23
C ILE A 6 11.31 7.54 -3.50
N SER A 7 11.34 7.19 -2.22
CA SER A 7 12.55 7.14 -1.41
C SER A 7 13.14 5.73 -1.38
N ALA A 8 14.23 5.53 -0.64
CA ALA A 8 14.77 4.18 -0.41
C ALA A 8 13.78 3.26 0.34
N TYR A 9 12.80 3.84 1.07
CA TYR A 9 12.02 3.13 2.09
C TYR A 9 10.50 3.23 1.87
N ASP A 10 10.01 4.19 1.11
CA ASP A 10 8.59 4.49 0.97
C ASP A 10 8.26 5.27 -0.31
N ILE A 11 6.97 5.39 -0.57
CA ILE A 11 6.41 6.32 -1.55
C ILE A 11 5.95 7.56 -0.79
N ARG A 12 6.38 8.75 -1.17
CA ARG A 12 6.07 9.98 -0.43
C ARG A 12 5.92 11.19 -1.33
N GLY A 13 5.06 12.12 -0.93
CA GLY A 13 4.87 13.38 -1.63
C GLY A 13 3.53 14.03 -1.33
N THR A 14 3.31 15.17 -1.97
CA THR A 14 2.04 15.88 -2.01
C THR A 14 1.23 15.51 -3.25
N GLU A 15 -0.04 15.91 -3.28
CA GLU A 15 -0.87 15.79 -4.48
C GLU A 15 -0.27 16.57 -5.67
N GLN A 16 0.34 17.75 -5.41
CA GLN A 16 0.97 18.59 -6.43
C GLN A 16 2.21 17.92 -7.04
N GLU A 17 2.94 17.15 -6.25
CA GLU A 17 4.08 16.34 -6.70
C GLU A 17 3.64 15.04 -7.40
N GLY A 18 2.34 14.73 -7.39
CA GLY A 18 1.75 13.62 -8.11
C GLY A 18 1.37 12.42 -7.24
N LEU A 19 1.46 12.51 -5.90
CA LEU A 19 0.89 11.51 -4.98
C LEU A 19 -0.63 11.70 -4.87
N THR A 20 -1.32 11.56 -6.00
CA THR A 20 -2.77 11.69 -6.12
C THR A 20 -3.49 10.43 -5.62
N LEU A 21 -4.80 10.50 -5.44
CA LEU A 21 -5.62 9.31 -5.15
C LEU A 21 -5.53 8.24 -6.25
N GLU A 22 -5.41 8.65 -7.52
CA GLU A 22 -5.18 7.71 -8.62
C GLU A 22 -3.82 7.03 -8.50
N CYS A 23 -2.78 7.77 -8.10
CA CYS A 23 -1.47 7.19 -7.82
C CYS A 23 -1.56 6.17 -6.69
N ALA A 24 -2.20 6.50 -5.57
CA ALA A 24 -2.42 5.59 -4.45
C ALA A 24 -3.22 4.33 -4.82
N TRP A 25 -4.24 4.49 -5.67
CA TRP A 25 -4.99 3.36 -6.24
C TRP A 25 -4.11 2.45 -7.10
N ASN A 26 -3.26 3.02 -7.95
CA ASN A 26 -2.28 2.25 -8.73
C ASN A 26 -1.23 1.57 -7.84
N VAL A 27 -0.79 2.20 -6.75
CA VAL A 27 0.09 1.58 -5.76
C VAL A 27 -0.57 0.37 -5.12
N GLY A 28 -1.87 0.44 -4.78
CA GLY A 28 -2.61 -0.72 -4.30
C GLY A 28 -2.64 -1.88 -5.30
N LYS A 29 -2.87 -1.59 -6.59
CA LYS A 29 -2.84 -2.62 -7.65
C LYS A 29 -1.44 -3.22 -7.82
N ALA A 30 -0.42 -2.38 -7.85
CA ALA A 30 0.97 -2.82 -7.98
C ALA A 30 1.44 -3.65 -6.78
N LEU A 31 1.03 -3.30 -5.55
CA LEU A 31 1.31 -4.12 -4.38
C LEU A 31 0.65 -5.50 -4.52
N ALA A 32 -0.63 -5.56 -4.90
CA ALA A 32 -1.32 -6.84 -5.09
C ALA A 32 -0.60 -7.76 -6.09
N ASP A 33 -0.20 -7.22 -7.24
CA ASP A 33 0.50 -7.96 -8.30
C ASP A 33 1.94 -8.34 -7.92
N TRP A 34 2.58 -7.56 -7.06
CA TRP A 34 3.97 -7.77 -6.66
C TRP A 34 4.15 -8.74 -5.49
N LEU A 35 3.21 -8.77 -4.54
CA LEU A 35 3.34 -9.55 -3.30
C LEU A 35 3.75 -11.00 -3.59
N PRO A 36 4.77 -11.53 -2.89
CA PRO A 36 5.38 -12.84 -3.21
C PRO A 36 4.48 -14.02 -2.86
N THR A 37 3.47 -13.80 -2.01
CA THR A 37 2.56 -14.83 -1.52
C THR A 37 1.11 -14.41 -1.74
N ASP A 38 0.24 -15.43 -1.80
CA ASP A 38 -1.20 -15.22 -1.76
C ASP A 38 -1.71 -15.03 -0.34
N GLY A 39 -2.77 -14.24 -0.19
CA GLY A 39 -3.42 -14.01 1.10
C GLY A 39 -3.98 -12.60 1.24
N ASP A 40 -4.61 -12.37 2.38
CA ASP A 40 -5.23 -11.11 2.75
C ASP A 40 -4.16 -10.04 3.03
N VAL A 41 -4.49 -8.78 2.73
CA VAL A 41 -3.59 -7.62 2.90
C VAL A 41 -4.21 -6.62 3.88
N ALA A 42 -3.44 -6.12 4.83
CA ALA A 42 -3.92 -5.06 5.72
C ALA A 42 -3.65 -3.66 5.16
N VAL A 43 -4.53 -2.71 5.44
CA VAL A 43 -4.27 -1.28 5.21
C VAL A 43 -4.52 -0.51 6.50
N MET A 44 -3.49 0.20 6.98
CA MET A 44 -3.56 1.05 8.17
C MET A 44 -3.23 2.49 7.79
N TYR A 45 -3.72 3.46 8.56
CA TYR A 45 -3.50 4.87 8.22
C TYR A 45 -3.66 5.84 9.39
N VAL A 46 -2.91 6.94 9.36
CA VAL A 46 -3.22 8.08 10.22
C VAL A 46 -4.53 8.76 9.77
N PRO A 47 -5.26 9.48 10.64
CA PRO A 47 -6.54 10.08 10.28
C PRO A 47 -6.50 10.95 9.01
N ALA A 48 -5.41 11.70 8.81
CA ALA A 48 -5.21 12.54 7.62
C ALA A 48 -5.02 11.75 6.32
N GLY A 49 -4.61 10.47 6.40
CA GLY A 49 -4.34 9.60 5.25
C GLY A 49 -5.54 8.78 4.78
N GLY A 50 -6.74 8.98 5.35
CA GLY A 50 -7.89 8.10 5.13
C GLY A 50 -8.33 7.97 3.66
N ASP A 51 -8.31 9.04 2.87
CA ASP A 51 -8.70 8.98 1.46
C ASP A 51 -7.66 8.26 0.60
N THR A 52 -6.38 8.52 0.85
CA THR A 52 -5.27 7.79 0.23
C THR A 52 -5.33 6.31 0.59
N ALA A 53 -5.63 5.96 1.84
CA ALA A 53 -5.80 4.57 2.27
C ALA A 53 -6.98 3.89 1.56
N ARG A 54 -8.13 4.55 1.43
CA ARG A 54 -9.27 4.03 0.66
C ARG A 54 -8.92 3.76 -0.80
N ALA A 55 -8.11 4.64 -1.41
CA ALA A 55 -7.62 4.42 -2.77
C ALA A 55 -6.72 3.17 -2.86
N VAL A 56 -5.79 2.99 -1.92
CA VAL A 56 -4.93 1.78 -1.83
C VAL A 56 -5.78 0.52 -1.66
N ILE A 57 -6.75 0.54 -0.72
CA ILE A 57 -7.70 -0.56 -0.47
C ILE A 57 -8.42 -0.94 -1.77
N GLU A 58 -8.95 0.03 -2.50
CA GLU A 58 -9.68 -0.22 -3.74
C GLU A 58 -8.78 -0.85 -4.82
N GLY A 59 -7.52 -0.42 -4.89
CA GLY A 59 -6.54 -0.97 -5.84
C GLY A 59 -6.23 -2.43 -5.56
N LEU A 60 -5.93 -2.75 -4.30
CA LEU A 60 -5.71 -4.11 -3.84
C LEU A 60 -6.90 -5.03 -4.15
N ARG A 61 -8.10 -4.56 -3.83
CA ARG A 61 -9.33 -5.33 -4.04
C ARG A 61 -9.64 -5.56 -5.51
N LEU A 62 -9.38 -4.58 -6.38
CA LEU A 62 -9.60 -4.75 -7.82
C LEU A 62 -8.66 -5.79 -8.43
N GLN A 63 -7.47 -5.98 -7.86
CA GLN A 63 -6.55 -7.07 -8.19
C GLN A 63 -6.86 -8.38 -7.44
N GLY A 64 -8.03 -8.48 -6.79
CA GLY A 64 -8.51 -9.72 -6.20
C GLY A 64 -7.99 -10.03 -4.80
N ARG A 65 -7.20 -9.13 -4.18
CA ARG A 65 -6.80 -9.29 -2.78
C ARG A 65 -7.98 -8.99 -1.85
N ASN A 66 -8.25 -9.88 -0.91
CA ASN A 66 -9.04 -9.50 0.25
C ASN A 66 -8.25 -8.49 1.07
N VAL A 67 -8.95 -7.49 1.61
CA VAL A 67 -8.33 -6.42 2.37
C VAL A 67 -8.94 -6.34 3.75
N VAL A 68 -8.08 -6.24 4.76
CA VAL A 68 -8.44 -5.86 6.12
C VAL A 68 -8.18 -4.35 6.26
N ASP A 69 -9.24 -3.56 6.37
CA ASP A 69 -9.14 -2.16 6.79
C ASP A 69 -8.82 -2.14 8.29
N GLY A 70 -7.55 -1.90 8.59
CA GLY A 70 -6.99 -1.86 9.94
C GLY A 70 -7.28 -0.57 10.69
N GLY A 71 -7.87 0.44 10.03
CA GLY A 71 -8.12 1.74 10.63
C GLY A 71 -6.82 2.44 11.04
N THR A 72 -6.85 3.10 12.21
CA THR A 72 -5.71 3.87 12.70
C THR A 72 -4.58 2.98 13.21
N GLY A 73 -3.41 3.10 12.60
CA GLY A 73 -2.21 2.34 12.95
C GLY A 73 -0.97 2.85 12.23
N ASP A 74 0.17 2.26 12.56
CA ASP A 74 1.49 2.56 12.02
C ASP A 74 2.20 1.30 11.50
N GLY A 75 3.48 1.44 11.11
CA GLY A 75 4.30 0.32 10.63
C GLY A 75 4.46 -0.81 11.65
N GLU A 76 4.53 -0.52 12.94
CA GLU A 76 4.68 -1.56 13.97
C GLU A 76 3.37 -2.33 14.17
N ALA A 77 2.23 -1.64 14.16
CA ALA A 77 0.92 -2.28 14.15
C ALA A 77 0.75 -3.18 12.93
N ALA A 78 1.16 -2.72 11.75
CA ALA A 78 1.09 -3.48 10.50
C ALA A 78 1.92 -4.77 10.58
N LYS A 79 3.18 -4.68 11.02
CA LYS A 79 4.06 -5.85 11.22
C LYS A 79 3.48 -6.84 12.22
N SER A 80 3.03 -6.34 13.37
CA SER A 80 2.42 -7.19 14.40
C SER A 80 1.20 -7.91 13.85
N TYR A 81 0.39 -7.23 13.03
CA TYR A 81 -0.81 -7.82 12.47
C TYR A 81 -0.49 -8.86 11.40
N ILE A 82 0.45 -8.57 10.48
CA ILE A 82 0.95 -9.54 9.50
C ILE A 82 1.37 -10.85 10.20
N LEU A 83 2.18 -10.74 11.25
CA LEU A 83 2.69 -11.91 11.99
C LEU A 83 1.58 -12.66 12.75
N SER A 84 0.65 -11.94 13.38
CA SER A 84 -0.40 -12.57 14.19
C SER A 84 -1.54 -13.20 13.37
N ALA A 85 -1.85 -12.63 12.20
CA ALA A 85 -2.96 -13.04 11.36
C ALA A 85 -2.53 -13.82 10.10
N GLY A 86 -1.21 -13.93 9.85
CA GLY A 86 -0.67 -14.65 8.70
C GLY A 86 -1.00 -13.97 7.37
N LEU A 87 -0.91 -12.63 7.33
CA LEU A 87 -1.22 -11.85 6.12
C LEU A 87 -0.09 -11.93 5.09
N SER A 88 -0.43 -11.72 3.83
CA SER A 88 0.55 -11.67 2.73
C SER A 88 1.32 -10.35 2.70
N GLY A 89 0.77 -9.30 3.31
CA GLY A 89 1.44 -8.00 3.42
C GLY A 89 0.56 -6.92 4.03
N ALA A 90 1.05 -5.68 4.00
CA ALA A 90 0.30 -4.50 4.41
C ALA A 90 0.74 -3.22 3.69
N ALA A 91 -0.13 -2.22 3.69
CA ALA A 91 0.21 -0.84 3.38
C ALA A 91 -0.11 0.07 4.58
N VAL A 92 0.77 1.02 4.86
CA VAL A 92 0.57 2.02 5.92
C VAL A 92 0.62 3.40 5.30
N VAL A 93 -0.47 4.16 5.45
CA VAL A 93 -0.56 5.54 4.98
C VAL A 93 -0.36 6.51 6.14
N GLY A 94 0.82 7.12 6.19
CA GLY A 94 1.23 8.10 7.18
C GLY A 94 1.29 9.53 6.65
N PHE A 95 1.79 10.42 7.50
CA PHE A 95 2.12 11.80 7.16
C PHE A 95 3.43 12.17 7.84
N ASP A 96 4.39 12.71 7.09
CA ASP A 96 5.63 13.24 7.65
C ASP A 96 5.43 14.73 7.97
N GLU A 97 5.44 15.08 9.26
CA GLU A 97 5.23 16.46 9.72
C GLU A 97 6.40 17.40 9.40
N LYS A 98 7.62 16.88 9.24
CA LYS A 98 8.78 17.71 8.94
C LYS A 98 8.71 18.16 7.48
N ASP A 99 8.45 17.23 6.58
CA ASP A 99 8.44 17.48 5.14
C ASP A 99 7.04 17.89 4.63
N HIS A 100 6.00 17.76 5.46
CA HIS A 100 4.59 18.03 5.15
C HIS A 100 4.06 17.21 3.95
N VAL A 101 4.40 15.92 3.92
CA VAL A 101 4.03 15.01 2.83
C VAL A 101 3.30 13.77 3.33
N THR A 102 2.41 13.23 2.49
CA THR A 102 1.84 11.90 2.71
C THR A 102 2.91 10.85 2.44
N VAL A 103 2.90 9.77 3.22
CA VAL A 103 3.83 8.64 3.10
C VAL A 103 3.05 7.35 2.98
N ILE A 104 3.44 6.47 2.06
CA ILE A 104 2.92 5.11 1.91
C ILE A 104 4.09 4.15 2.10
N GLU A 105 4.06 3.43 3.22
CA GLU A 105 4.98 2.34 3.50
C GLU A 105 4.35 1.00 3.12
N LEU A 106 5.15 0.09 2.53
CA LEU A 106 4.67 -1.19 2.06
C LEU A 106 5.42 -2.32 2.78
N TYR A 107 4.70 -3.38 3.11
CA TYR A 107 5.19 -4.54 3.85
C TYR A 107 4.76 -5.82 3.14
N GLN A 108 5.64 -6.82 3.13
CA GLN A 108 5.35 -8.17 2.66
C GLN A 108 5.14 -9.12 3.84
N ASP A 109 5.05 -10.40 3.54
CA ASP A 109 4.99 -11.48 4.53
C ASP A 109 6.16 -11.41 5.53
N GLU A 110 5.94 -12.02 6.69
CA GLU A 110 6.84 -11.96 7.85
C GLU A 110 7.07 -10.53 8.41
N GLY A 111 6.33 -9.52 7.92
CA GLY A 111 6.43 -8.14 8.40
C GLY A 111 7.66 -7.40 7.86
N HIS A 112 8.29 -7.90 6.80
CA HIS A 112 9.43 -7.22 6.18
C HIS A 112 8.96 -5.99 5.39
N ARG A 113 9.66 -4.86 5.57
CA ARG A 113 9.41 -3.65 4.79
C ARG A 113 9.90 -3.86 3.35
N ILE A 114 9.10 -3.39 2.40
CA ILE A 114 9.47 -3.36 0.98
C ILE A 114 10.21 -2.05 0.73
N GLU A 115 11.50 -2.16 0.46
CA GLU A 115 12.44 -1.08 0.21
C GLU A 115 12.85 -1.09 -1.27
N MET A 116 13.64 -0.10 -1.70
CA MET A 116 14.08 0.06 -3.09
C MET A 116 14.63 -1.24 -3.70
N GLU A 117 15.55 -1.89 -2.99
CA GLU A 117 16.23 -3.09 -3.46
C GLU A 117 15.42 -4.38 -3.25
N SER A 118 14.47 -4.38 -2.30
CA SER A 118 13.67 -5.57 -1.99
C SER A 118 12.36 -5.65 -2.77
N GLY A 119 11.90 -4.56 -3.41
CA GLY A 119 10.72 -4.62 -4.29
C GLY A 119 10.12 -3.29 -4.75
N LEU A 120 10.44 -2.18 -4.07
CA LEU A 120 9.76 -0.91 -4.31
C LEU A 120 10.05 -0.36 -5.73
N LYS A 121 11.22 -0.67 -6.29
CA LYS A 121 11.56 -0.36 -7.68
C LYS A 121 10.62 -1.07 -8.67
N GLN A 122 10.29 -2.34 -8.45
CA GLN A 122 9.39 -3.11 -9.31
C GLN A 122 7.95 -2.62 -9.17
N ILE A 123 7.50 -2.31 -7.95
CA ILE A 123 6.19 -1.70 -7.70
C ILE A 123 6.05 -0.39 -8.47
N ARG A 124 7.09 0.45 -8.47
CA ARG A 124 7.13 1.67 -9.29
C ARG A 124 6.95 1.39 -10.78
N GLU A 125 7.70 0.43 -11.29
CA GLU A 125 7.67 0.06 -12.71
C GLU A 125 6.28 -0.44 -13.12
N LEU A 126 5.60 -1.20 -12.24
CA LEU A 126 4.20 -1.60 -12.44
C LEU A 126 3.26 -0.39 -12.49
N VAL A 127 3.38 0.54 -11.54
CA VAL A 127 2.57 1.77 -11.52
C VAL A 127 2.82 2.65 -12.77
N GLN A 128 4.07 2.75 -13.22
CA GLN A 128 4.44 3.51 -14.42
C GLN A 128 3.94 2.86 -15.70
N ALA A 129 4.00 1.53 -15.79
CA ALA A 129 3.47 0.80 -16.93
C ALA A 129 1.95 0.97 -17.05
N GLY A 130 1.23 1.01 -15.93
CA GLY A 130 -0.22 1.25 -15.89
C GLY A 130 -1.07 0.14 -16.52
N ASN A 131 -0.46 -0.97 -16.93
CA ASN A 131 -1.10 -2.07 -17.66
C ASN A 131 -1.67 -3.13 -16.70
N PHE A 132 -2.46 -2.70 -15.71
CA PHE A 132 -3.09 -3.60 -14.76
C PHE A 132 -4.26 -4.33 -15.42
N VAL A 133 -4.31 -5.65 -15.22
CA VAL A 133 -5.46 -6.47 -15.59
C VAL A 133 -6.25 -6.75 -14.31
N PRO A 134 -7.48 -6.22 -14.17
CA PRO A 134 -8.32 -6.49 -13.01
C PRO A 134 -8.54 -7.99 -12.82
N ALA A 135 -8.64 -8.41 -11.56
CA ALA A 135 -9.02 -9.79 -11.26
C ALA A 135 -10.46 -10.08 -11.70
N ALA A 136 -10.74 -11.36 -11.99
CA ALA A 136 -12.08 -11.80 -12.40
C ALA A 136 -13.14 -11.55 -11.31
N ALA A 137 -12.72 -11.53 -10.04
CA ALA A 137 -13.54 -11.16 -8.90
C ALA A 137 -12.79 -10.14 -8.03
N LYS A 138 -13.53 -9.13 -7.57
CA LYS A 138 -13.03 -8.14 -6.63
C LYS A 138 -12.92 -8.79 -5.24
N GLY A 139 -11.81 -8.55 -4.54
CA GLY A 139 -11.59 -9.07 -3.20
C GLY A 139 -12.56 -8.50 -2.16
N GLU A 140 -12.73 -9.21 -1.06
CA GLU A 140 -13.58 -8.79 0.05
C GLU A 140 -12.93 -7.67 0.88
N LEU A 141 -13.76 -6.88 1.57
CA LEU A 141 -13.29 -5.88 2.53
C LEU A 141 -13.84 -6.25 3.90
N THR A 142 -12.94 -6.46 4.84
CA THR A 142 -13.26 -6.61 6.25
C THR A 142 -12.69 -5.44 7.03
N GLN A 143 -13.30 -5.11 8.17
CA GLN A 143 -12.75 -4.13 9.10
C GLN A 143 -12.17 -4.87 10.29
N LEU A 144 -11.01 -4.41 10.77
CA LEU A 144 -10.48 -4.88 12.04
C LEU A 144 -11.47 -4.50 13.15
N ALA A 145 -11.91 -5.50 13.92
CA ALA A 145 -12.89 -5.34 15.00
C ALA A 145 -12.29 -4.69 16.25
#